data_AF-A0A1Q7XZS0-F1
#
_entry.id   AF-A0A1Q7XZS0-F1
#
_cell.length_a   1.000
_cell.length_b   1.000
_cell.length_c   1.000
_cell.angle_alpha   90.00
_cell.angle_beta   90.00
_cell.angle_gamma   90.00
#
_symmetry.space_group_name_H-M   'P 1'
#
loop_
_entity.id
_entity.type
_entity.pdbx_description
1 polymer ?
#
loop_
_entity_poly.entity_id
_entity_poly.type
_entity_poly.pdbx_seq_one_letter_code
_entity_poly.pdbx_strand_id
1 'polypeptide(L)'
;MFERRLAGRRLMDALAAVASRYEPAARKEKLRLLDALAGRRVGRPGSLARLHEALCFLQAYPDDPEVLERVDRALAEFPRRVARLRAVARRRLHDSGIANTTLDYPFGFPMARWLATRFPHDCEVAWARFVDTERLDETLSLLATAGEGDAFSEGGMGWRAWLGVAKGGRPMTDLQLLLEVFERTGLPEETRDWLYESLALPVVWRPRGVGASRTLARVPPARVFFHADGLERRVASLVDALARPLPPLRRAPRALAEALIEAAHVAMATRQRELHAFSYPNPDDVLLVDVDRGVRLAFVGILPGFRLPLEGYYAFLALKNGIPVAYGGGWELFGTLDFAVNVFASFRQGESAFLATELLRAYRRIFGMRTIVVDRYQLGHESAEALRSGAFYFYHRLGFRPRDPAVLRVLEAEQSKIAADRSYRSPIPILKRLAGAEVYLALSGGHREPEKRLRATDVSGLIARLIARDFGGDRGVAVRESTARARRELGVTGWTAWPTAERRAFAQLSLVAALIGDLETWPSVERRRLVRVFRAKGRGSERTYANLLDSHRWLRRSLEALVT
;
A
#
# COMPACT_ATOMS: atom_id res chain seq x y z
N MET A 1 45.63 2.59 5.48
CA MET A 1 44.19 2.97 5.57
C MET A 1 43.35 2.41 4.40
N PHE A 2 43.89 2.30 3.19
CA PHE A 2 43.21 1.77 2.00
C PHE A 2 42.89 0.27 2.10
N GLU A 3 43.84 -0.57 2.52
CA GLU A 3 43.65 -2.02 2.69
C GLU A 3 42.61 -2.38 3.75
N ARG A 4 42.63 -1.73 4.93
CA ARG A 4 41.61 -1.91 5.98
C ARG A 4 40.19 -1.59 5.48
N ARG A 5 40.05 -0.64 4.54
CA ARG A 5 38.78 -0.26 3.89
C ARG A 5 38.35 -1.27 2.82
N LEU A 6 39.28 -1.80 2.02
CA LEU A 6 39.01 -2.90 1.07
C LEU A 6 38.59 -4.18 1.79
N ALA A 7 39.25 -4.52 2.90
CA ALA A 7 38.88 -5.65 3.74
C ALA A 7 37.44 -5.50 4.29
N GLY A 8 37.05 -4.31 4.74
CA GLY A 8 35.68 -4.05 5.22
C GLY A 8 34.61 -4.25 4.14
N ARG A 9 34.85 -3.74 2.92
CA ARG A 9 33.94 -3.96 1.78
C ARG A 9 33.77 -5.45 1.48
N ARG A 10 34.87 -6.20 1.41
CA ARG A 10 34.84 -7.65 1.15
C ARG A 10 34.01 -8.41 2.20
N LEU A 11 34.14 -8.05 3.48
CA LEU A 11 33.33 -8.65 4.55
C LEU A 11 31.82 -8.39 4.39
N MET A 12 31.43 -7.17 4.03
CA MET A 12 30.01 -6.83 3.82
C MET A 12 29.44 -7.51 2.57
N ASP A 13 30.20 -7.51 1.47
CA ASP A 13 29.80 -8.17 0.23
C ASP A 13 29.72 -9.71 0.46
N ALA A 14 30.60 -10.28 1.28
CA ALA A 14 30.55 -11.69 1.71
C ALA A 14 29.32 -11.99 2.58
N LEU A 15 28.99 -11.13 3.56
CA LEU A 15 27.81 -11.31 4.41
C LEU A 15 26.53 -11.29 3.56
N ALA A 16 26.41 -10.34 2.64
CA ALA A 16 25.28 -10.28 1.72
C ALA A 16 25.17 -11.54 0.83
N ALA A 17 26.30 -12.09 0.37
CA ALA A 17 26.33 -13.28 -0.48
C ALA A 17 25.94 -14.58 0.27
N VAL A 18 26.22 -14.67 1.58
CA VAL A 18 25.87 -15.82 2.43
C VAL A 18 24.53 -15.66 3.14
N ALA A 19 23.94 -14.46 3.16
CA ALA A 19 22.75 -14.14 3.95
C ALA A 19 21.57 -15.10 3.74
N SER A 20 21.30 -15.49 2.49
CA SER A 20 20.18 -16.38 2.12
C SER A 20 20.54 -17.87 2.03
N ARG A 21 21.73 -18.25 2.52
CA ARG A 21 22.22 -19.65 2.58
C ARG A 21 22.13 -20.15 4.02
N TYR A 22 21.64 -21.35 4.24
CA TYR A 22 21.29 -21.86 5.57
C TYR A 22 21.99 -23.18 5.92
N GLU A 23 22.93 -23.66 5.09
CA GLU A 23 23.71 -24.83 5.44
C GLU A 23 24.59 -24.55 6.68
N PRO A 24 24.95 -25.57 7.49
CA PRO A 24 25.73 -25.35 8.72
C PRO A 24 27.04 -24.56 8.53
N ALA A 25 27.72 -24.73 7.39
CA ALA A 25 28.90 -23.95 7.02
C ALA A 25 28.58 -22.46 6.78
N ALA A 26 27.45 -22.17 6.12
CA ALA A 26 26.97 -20.81 5.89
C ALA A 26 26.60 -20.12 7.21
N ARG A 27 25.94 -20.82 8.13
CA ARG A 27 25.67 -20.33 9.48
C ARG A 27 26.95 -19.92 10.22
N LYS A 28 27.96 -20.81 10.25
CA LYS A 28 29.26 -20.52 10.90
C LYS A 28 29.94 -19.29 10.26
N GLU A 29 29.87 -19.19 8.95
CA GLU A 29 30.41 -18.04 8.22
C GLU A 29 29.67 -16.74 8.52
N LYS A 30 28.32 -16.75 8.63
CA LYS A 30 27.54 -15.59 9.07
C LYS A 30 27.99 -15.09 10.44
N LEU A 31 28.11 -15.98 11.42
CA LEU A 31 28.56 -15.61 12.78
C LEU A 31 29.96 -14.98 12.73
N ARG A 32 30.91 -15.63 12.05
CA ARG A 32 32.28 -15.11 11.87
C ARG A 32 32.29 -13.72 11.21
N LEU A 33 31.47 -13.51 10.18
CA LEU A 33 31.37 -12.23 9.48
C LEU A 33 30.72 -11.14 10.34
N LEU A 34 29.64 -11.47 11.08
CA LEU A 34 28.98 -10.56 12.01
C LEU A 34 29.95 -10.11 13.10
N ASP A 35 30.70 -11.03 13.70
CA ASP A 35 31.70 -10.73 14.72
C ASP A 35 32.85 -9.89 14.15
N ALA A 36 33.32 -10.18 12.93
CA ALA A 36 34.35 -9.38 12.25
C ALA A 36 33.88 -7.96 11.85
N LEU A 37 32.57 -7.75 11.70
CA LEU A 37 31.95 -6.47 11.39
C LEU A 37 31.54 -5.68 12.66
N ALA A 38 31.43 -6.36 13.80
CA ALA A 38 31.18 -5.75 15.10
C ALA A 38 32.28 -4.73 15.43
N GLY A 39 31.89 -3.53 15.87
CA GLY A 39 32.82 -2.43 16.18
C GLY A 39 33.61 -1.83 14.99
N ARG A 40 33.62 -2.46 13.81
CA ARG A 40 34.41 -2.01 12.66
C ARG A 40 33.84 -0.74 12.03
N ARG A 41 34.69 0.27 11.81
CA ARG A 41 34.27 1.52 11.14
C ARG A 41 34.03 1.31 9.65
N VAL A 42 32.84 1.68 9.18
CA VAL A 42 32.45 1.69 7.75
C VAL A 42 32.29 3.14 7.29
N GLY A 43 33.26 3.65 6.52
CA GLY A 43 33.26 5.06 6.08
C GLY A 43 32.59 5.32 4.74
N ARG A 44 32.20 4.28 3.98
CA ARG A 44 31.57 4.42 2.65
C ARG A 44 30.05 4.24 2.78
N PRO A 45 29.23 5.24 2.38
CA PRO A 45 27.77 5.18 2.47
C PRO A 45 27.17 3.95 1.78
N GLY A 46 27.53 3.68 0.53
CA GLY A 46 26.98 2.53 -0.19
C GLY A 46 27.31 1.17 0.43
N SER A 47 28.47 1.05 1.09
CA SER A 47 28.81 -0.18 1.83
C SER A 47 28.01 -0.29 3.13
N LEU A 48 27.80 0.82 3.84
CA LEU A 48 26.96 0.85 5.03
C LEU A 48 25.50 0.51 4.68
N ALA A 49 24.97 1.03 3.57
CA ALA A 49 23.65 0.67 3.07
C ALA A 49 23.55 -0.83 2.75
N ARG A 50 24.54 -1.42 2.05
CA ARG A 50 24.53 -2.87 1.78
C ARG A 50 24.56 -3.73 3.05
N LEU A 51 25.36 -3.34 4.05
CA LEU A 51 25.36 -4.00 5.35
C LEU A 51 23.98 -3.91 6.01
N HIS A 52 23.35 -2.73 5.98
CA HIS A 52 22.00 -2.52 6.52
C HIS A 52 21.00 -3.49 5.89
N GLU A 53 20.97 -3.55 4.56
CA GLU A 53 20.04 -4.42 3.82
C GLU A 53 20.25 -5.91 4.17
N ALA A 54 21.50 -6.36 4.31
CA ALA A 54 21.81 -7.73 4.73
C ALA A 54 21.37 -8.02 6.17
N LEU A 55 21.56 -7.08 7.09
CA LEU A 55 21.12 -7.22 8.48
C LEU A 55 19.59 -7.22 8.59
N CYS A 56 18.88 -6.34 7.89
CA CYS A 56 17.42 -6.35 7.83
C CYS A 56 16.92 -7.71 7.31
N PHE A 57 17.53 -8.25 6.24
CA PHE A 57 17.18 -9.57 5.73
C PHE A 57 17.37 -10.67 6.79
N LEU A 58 18.54 -10.72 7.45
CA LEU A 58 18.83 -11.71 8.48
C LEU A 58 17.96 -11.55 9.73
N GLN A 59 17.48 -10.34 10.04
CA GLN A 59 16.54 -10.11 11.14
C GLN A 59 15.17 -10.73 10.84
N ALA A 60 14.72 -10.64 9.59
CA ALA A 60 13.48 -11.26 9.14
C ALA A 60 13.62 -12.78 8.96
N TYR A 61 14.75 -13.26 8.46
CA TYR A 61 15.01 -14.67 8.14
C TYR A 61 16.25 -15.23 8.87
N PRO A 62 16.28 -15.24 10.22
CA PRO A 62 17.43 -15.72 10.99
C PRO A 62 17.54 -17.24 10.92
N ASP A 63 18.78 -17.74 10.93
CA ASP A 63 19.06 -19.18 11.02
C ASP A 63 18.58 -19.76 12.35
N ASP A 64 18.88 -19.06 13.46
CA ASP A 64 18.66 -19.49 14.83
C ASP A 64 18.74 -18.28 15.81
N PRO A 65 18.55 -18.48 17.15
CA PRO A 65 18.63 -17.40 18.13
C PRO A 65 19.98 -16.68 18.16
N GLU A 66 21.08 -17.42 17.94
CA GLU A 66 22.44 -16.90 18.07
C GLU A 66 22.78 -15.89 16.96
N VAL A 67 22.37 -16.19 15.72
CA VAL A 67 22.47 -15.26 14.59
C VAL A 67 21.58 -14.04 14.81
N LEU A 68 20.33 -14.25 15.25
CA LEU A 68 19.40 -13.15 15.48
C LEU A 68 19.91 -12.15 16.52
N GLU A 69 20.47 -12.64 17.64
CA GLU A 69 21.02 -11.76 18.68
C GLU A 69 22.14 -10.85 18.13
N ARG A 70 23.07 -11.42 17.35
CA ARG A 70 24.15 -10.64 16.73
C ARG A 70 23.65 -9.62 15.72
N VAL A 71 22.61 -9.97 14.96
CA VAL A 71 21.97 -9.07 14.01
C VAL A 71 21.26 -7.92 14.73
N ASP A 72 20.50 -8.21 15.78
CA ASP A 72 19.80 -7.20 16.59
C ASP A 72 20.81 -6.23 17.24
N ARG A 73 21.92 -6.74 17.79
CA ARG A 73 23.03 -5.89 18.30
C ARG A 73 23.63 -5.03 17.19
N ALA A 74 23.88 -5.58 16.00
CA ALA A 74 24.46 -4.84 14.88
C ALA A 74 23.52 -3.73 14.36
N LEU A 75 22.21 -3.97 14.30
CA LEU A 75 21.20 -2.98 13.93
C LEU A 75 21.05 -1.89 15.01
N ALA A 76 21.14 -2.24 16.29
CA ALA A 76 21.13 -1.25 17.38
C ALA A 76 22.32 -0.27 17.32
N GLU A 77 23.47 -0.67 16.76
CA GLU A 77 24.63 0.21 16.56
C GLU A 77 24.50 1.15 15.35
N PHE A 78 23.57 0.90 14.43
CA PHE A 78 23.49 1.64 13.16
C PHE A 78 23.34 3.16 13.31
N PRO A 79 22.51 3.68 14.24
CA PRO A 79 22.42 5.12 14.49
C PRO A 79 23.79 5.76 14.78
N ARG A 80 24.65 5.05 15.54
CA ARG A 80 26.02 5.49 15.85
C ARG A 80 26.94 5.35 14.63
N ARG A 81 26.78 4.31 13.81
CA ARG A 81 27.54 4.13 12.57
C ARG A 81 27.28 5.27 11.58
N VAL A 82 26.01 5.68 11.43
CA VAL A 82 25.61 6.83 10.58
C VAL A 82 26.15 8.15 11.15
N ALA A 83 26.06 8.37 12.47
CA ALA A 83 26.56 9.58 13.12
C ALA A 83 28.08 9.78 12.97
N ARG A 84 28.86 8.71 12.81
CA ARG A 84 30.31 8.75 12.56
C ARG A 84 30.68 9.10 11.12
N LEU A 85 29.74 9.13 10.18
CA LEU A 85 29.99 9.56 8.81
C LEU A 85 30.16 11.08 8.76
N ARG A 86 31.06 11.55 7.87
CA ARG A 86 31.12 12.97 7.53
C ARG A 86 29.79 13.42 6.91
N ALA A 87 29.42 14.69 7.08
CA ALA A 87 28.15 15.23 6.59
C ALA A 87 27.90 14.94 5.09
N VAL A 88 28.92 15.14 4.23
CA VAL A 88 28.85 14.83 2.79
C VAL A 88 28.55 13.35 2.52
N ALA A 89 29.14 12.45 3.29
CA ALA A 89 28.92 11.01 3.17
C ALA A 89 27.51 10.64 3.67
N ARG A 90 27.06 11.21 4.79
CA ARG A 90 25.70 11.02 5.31
C ARG A 90 24.62 11.46 4.33
N ARG A 91 24.82 12.55 3.59
CA ARG A 91 23.91 12.99 2.51
C ARG A 91 23.75 11.97 1.39
N ARG A 92 24.72 11.07 1.17
CA ARG A 92 24.55 9.97 0.20
C ARG A 92 23.66 8.83 0.69
N LEU A 93 23.19 8.90 1.95
CA LEU A 93 22.16 8.01 2.51
C LEU A 93 20.79 8.70 2.58
N HIS A 94 20.64 9.85 1.92
CA HIS A 94 19.34 10.46 1.70
C HIS A 94 18.38 9.43 1.10
N ASP A 95 17.12 9.44 1.53
CA ASP A 95 16.05 8.52 1.08
C ASP A 95 16.25 7.04 1.41
N SER A 96 17.27 6.70 2.20
CA SER A 96 17.50 5.30 2.58
C SER A 96 16.52 4.77 3.64
N GLY A 97 15.90 5.66 4.43
CA GLY A 97 15.07 5.29 5.58
C GLY A 97 15.84 4.62 6.74
N ILE A 98 17.17 4.68 6.72
CA ILE A 98 18.06 4.19 7.77
C ILE A 98 18.00 5.15 8.97
N ALA A 99 18.08 4.63 10.19
CA ALA A 99 18.12 5.47 11.39
C ALA A 99 19.19 6.58 11.32
N ASN A 100 18.83 7.80 11.73
CA ASN A 100 19.68 9.00 11.71
C ASN A 100 20.11 9.49 10.31
N THR A 101 19.45 9.04 9.23
CA THR A 101 19.56 9.68 7.91
C THR A 101 18.45 10.72 7.74
N THR A 102 18.25 11.20 6.52
CA THR A 102 17.12 12.07 6.16
C THR A 102 16.45 11.51 4.91
N LEU A 103 15.19 11.84 4.72
CA LEU A 103 14.45 11.66 3.48
C LEU A 103 13.51 12.84 3.31
N ASP A 104 13.05 13.11 2.09
CA ASP A 104 11.93 14.00 1.87
C ASP A 104 11.01 13.49 0.79
N TYR A 105 9.72 13.79 0.93
CA TYR A 105 8.68 13.37 0.02
C TYR A 105 7.47 14.30 0.15
N PRO A 106 6.74 14.58 -0.93
CA PRO A 106 5.46 15.28 -0.87
C PRO A 106 4.37 14.36 -0.33
N PHE A 107 4.40 14.11 0.99
CA PHE A 107 3.40 13.27 1.65
C PHE A 107 2.00 13.89 1.53
N GLY A 108 0.99 13.06 1.29
CA GLY A 108 -0.40 13.50 1.35
C GLY A 108 -0.78 14.00 2.75
N PHE A 109 -1.83 14.81 2.84
CA PHE A 109 -2.22 15.50 4.07
C PHE A 109 -2.33 14.55 5.29
N PRO A 110 -2.99 13.37 5.22
CA PRO A 110 -3.09 12.48 6.36
C PRO A 110 -1.74 11.98 6.88
N MET A 111 -0.80 11.68 5.97
CA MET A 111 0.54 11.20 6.32
C MET A 111 1.43 12.33 6.84
N ALA A 112 1.37 13.51 6.22
CA ALA A 112 2.07 14.70 6.69
C ALA A 112 1.63 15.07 8.11
N ARG A 113 0.31 15.02 8.37
CA ARG A 113 -0.24 15.22 9.71
C ARG A 113 0.26 14.17 10.70
N TRP A 114 0.17 12.89 10.36
CA TRP A 114 0.69 11.82 11.23
C TRP A 114 2.18 12.02 11.54
N LEU A 115 3.00 12.34 10.54
CA LEU A 115 4.43 12.62 10.73
C LEU A 115 4.68 13.81 11.67
N ALA A 116 3.96 14.92 11.48
CA ALA A 116 4.11 16.12 12.30
C ALA A 116 3.62 15.94 13.74
N THR A 117 2.58 15.12 13.96
CA THR A 117 2.11 14.76 15.30
C THR A 117 3.04 13.76 15.99
N ARG A 118 3.48 12.72 15.27
CA ARG A 118 4.27 11.61 15.83
C ARG A 118 5.74 11.94 16.03
N PHE A 119 6.29 12.81 15.18
CA PHE A 119 7.70 13.20 15.16
C PHE A 119 7.86 14.73 15.07
N PRO A 120 7.33 15.49 16.04
CA PRO A 120 7.19 16.96 15.96
C PRO A 120 8.52 17.72 15.84
N HIS A 121 9.64 17.11 16.22
CA HIS A 121 10.97 17.72 16.16
C HIS A 121 11.86 17.16 15.03
N ASP A 122 11.35 16.18 14.28
CA ASP A 122 12.10 15.48 13.24
C ASP A 122 11.52 15.68 11.84
N CYS A 123 10.39 16.41 11.72
CA CYS A 123 9.70 16.73 10.48
C CYS A 123 9.68 18.24 10.25
N GLU A 124 9.92 18.68 9.02
CA GLU A 124 9.82 20.10 8.61
C GLU A 124 9.56 20.18 7.10
N VAL A 125 9.10 21.33 6.60
CA VAL A 125 9.08 21.59 5.16
C VAL A 125 10.50 21.72 4.62
N ALA A 126 10.80 21.00 3.54
CA ALA A 126 12.05 21.11 2.82
C ALA A 126 12.02 22.32 1.86
N TRP A 127 11.97 23.55 2.40
CA TRP A 127 11.82 24.78 1.60
C TRP A 127 12.84 24.93 0.46
N ALA A 128 14.06 24.43 0.65
CA ALA A 128 15.10 24.45 -0.40
C ALA A 128 14.79 23.54 -1.62
N ARG A 129 13.81 22.65 -1.50
CA ARG A 129 13.35 21.72 -2.56
C ARG A 129 11.95 22.07 -3.06
N PHE A 130 11.29 23.06 -2.46
CA PHE A 130 9.96 23.49 -2.87
C PHE A 130 10.08 24.45 -4.05
N VAL A 131 9.38 24.15 -5.14
CA VAL A 131 9.51 24.86 -6.43
C VAL A 131 8.36 25.84 -6.65
N ASP A 132 7.13 25.44 -6.31
CA ASP A 132 5.91 26.15 -6.69
C ASP A 132 5.48 27.17 -5.62
N THR A 133 6.30 28.22 -5.45
CA THR A 133 6.04 29.24 -4.40
C THR A 133 4.83 30.11 -4.68
N GLU A 134 4.51 30.36 -5.96
CA GLU A 134 3.34 31.14 -6.36
C GLU A 134 2.04 30.44 -5.94
N ARG A 135 1.93 29.12 -6.19
CA ARG A 135 0.78 28.35 -5.75
C ARG A 135 0.61 28.32 -4.23
N LEU A 136 1.70 28.40 -3.47
CA LEU A 136 1.62 28.52 -2.01
C LEU A 136 1.03 29.85 -1.58
N ASP A 137 1.44 30.97 -2.18
CA ASP A 137 0.85 32.30 -1.93
C ASP A 137 -0.65 32.29 -2.29
N GLU A 138 -1.02 31.78 -3.47
CA GLU A 138 -2.42 31.65 -3.89
C GLU A 138 -3.23 30.81 -2.89
N THR A 139 -2.69 29.67 -2.48
CA THR A 139 -3.37 28.78 -1.53
C THR A 139 -3.51 29.45 -0.17
N LEU A 140 -2.47 30.09 0.36
CA LEU A 140 -2.54 30.77 1.64
C LEU A 140 -3.47 31.99 1.59
N SER A 141 -3.59 32.67 0.45
CA SER A 141 -4.58 33.75 0.28
C SER A 141 -6.03 33.28 0.48
N LEU A 142 -6.31 32.01 0.16
CA LEU A 142 -7.62 31.38 0.34
C LEU A 142 -7.83 30.80 1.75
N LEU A 143 -6.75 30.37 2.41
CA LEU A 143 -6.83 29.62 3.67
C LEU A 143 -6.52 30.45 4.92
N ALA A 144 -5.75 31.53 4.79
CA ALA A 144 -5.53 32.48 5.86
C ALA A 144 -6.83 33.23 6.21
N THR A 145 -6.82 34.01 7.28
CA THR A 145 -7.98 34.84 7.61
C THR A 145 -8.21 35.83 6.47
N ALA A 146 -9.47 36.14 6.13
CA ALA A 146 -9.79 37.02 5.00
C ALA A 146 -9.03 38.37 5.01
N GLY A 147 -8.78 38.94 6.20
CA GLY A 147 -8.00 40.19 6.34
C GLY A 147 -6.48 40.04 6.17
N GLU A 148 -5.98 38.80 6.12
CA GLU A 148 -4.57 38.48 5.86
C GLU A 148 -4.31 38.18 4.38
N GLY A 149 -5.34 38.12 3.52
CA GLY A 149 -5.20 37.76 2.10
C GLY A 149 -4.23 38.66 1.33
N ASP A 150 -4.24 39.97 1.62
CA ASP A 150 -3.32 40.95 1.02
C ASP A 150 -1.85 40.73 1.42
N ALA A 151 -1.56 39.88 2.41
CA ALA A 151 -0.20 39.48 2.75
C ALA A 151 0.49 38.73 1.61
N PHE A 152 -0.28 38.07 0.73
CA PHE A 152 0.22 37.19 -0.33
C PHE A 152 0.11 37.80 -1.74
N SER A 153 -0.30 39.05 -1.86
CA SER A 153 -0.37 39.79 -3.12
C SER A 153 0.95 40.52 -3.45
N GLU A 154 1.04 41.10 -4.65
CA GLU A 154 2.20 41.89 -5.05
C GLU A 154 2.40 43.09 -4.11
N GLY A 155 3.56 43.17 -3.46
CA GLY A 155 3.87 44.19 -2.45
C GLY A 155 3.47 43.84 -1.02
N GLY A 156 2.79 42.70 -0.80
CA GLY A 156 2.53 42.13 0.52
C GLY A 156 3.79 41.58 1.19
N MET A 157 3.67 41.12 2.44
CA MET A 157 4.81 40.57 3.19
C MET A 157 5.31 39.22 2.66
N GLY A 158 4.46 38.52 1.90
CA GLY A 158 4.69 37.19 1.32
C GLY A 158 4.59 36.05 2.34
N TRP A 159 4.39 34.82 1.85
CA TRP A 159 4.22 33.63 2.68
C TRP A 159 5.32 33.40 3.71
N ARG A 160 6.59 33.70 3.40
CA ARG A 160 7.73 33.46 4.30
C ARG A 160 7.65 34.30 5.56
N ALA A 161 7.41 35.60 5.39
CA ALA A 161 7.28 36.50 6.52
C ALA A 161 5.99 36.19 7.29
N TRP A 162 4.91 35.86 6.57
CA TRP A 162 3.64 35.49 7.17
C TRP A 162 3.77 34.25 8.07
N LEU A 163 4.42 33.17 7.61
CA LEU A 163 4.68 31.99 8.45
C LEU A 163 5.43 32.33 9.74
N GLY A 164 6.37 33.28 9.68
CA GLY A 164 7.10 33.76 10.85
C GLY A 164 6.19 34.43 11.88
N VAL A 165 5.29 35.31 11.43
CA VAL A 165 4.37 36.07 12.29
C VAL A 165 3.19 35.21 12.77
N ALA A 166 2.60 34.40 11.89
CA ALA A 166 1.41 33.58 12.16
C ALA A 166 1.65 32.47 13.23
N LYS A 167 2.91 32.12 13.49
CA LYS A 167 3.24 31.27 14.65
C LYS A 167 2.95 31.97 15.98
N GLY A 168 3.03 33.30 16.04
CA GLY A 168 2.77 34.07 17.26
C GLY A 168 3.69 33.69 18.43
N GLY A 169 4.95 33.33 18.13
CA GLY A 169 5.91 32.85 19.13
C GLY A 169 5.67 31.42 19.64
N ARG A 170 4.66 30.71 19.13
CA ARG A 170 4.41 29.30 19.51
C ARG A 170 5.56 28.40 19.04
N PRO A 171 5.99 27.41 19.85
CA PRO A 171 7.08 26.51 19.49
C PRO A 171 6.60 25.45 18.50
N MET A 172 6.46 25.84 17.22
CA MET A 172 6.03 24.97 16.13
C MET A 172 6.85 25.18 14.84
N THR A 173 6.91 24.11 14.06
CA THR A 173 7.52 24.07 12.72
C THR A 173 6.63 24.79 11.70
N ASP A 174 7.19 25.14 10.53
CA ASP A 174 6.38 25.68 9.43
C ASP A 174 5.36 24.64 8.96
N LEU A 175 5.77 23.37 8.91
CA LEU A 175 4.89 22.26 8.57
C LEU A 175 3.66 22.18 9.50
N GLN A 176 3.87 22.26 10.81
CA GLN A 176 2.77 22.21 11.79
C GLN A 176 1.80 23.38 11.61
N LEU A 177 2.31 24.59 11.35
CA LEU A 177 1.45 25.74 11.09
C LEU A 177 0.63 25.55 9.81
N LEU A 178 1.24 25.10 8.72
CA LEU A 178 0.53 24.84 7.46
C LEU A 178 -0.57 23.78 7.65
N LEU A 179 -0.27 22.68 8.33
CA LEU A 179 -1.27 21.66 8.64
C LEU A 179 -2.42 22.23 9.46
N GLU A 180 -2.13 23.02 10.50
CA GLU A 180 -3.14 23.71 11.33
C GLU A 180 -4.05 24.63 10.49
N VAL A 181 -3.49 25.37 9.53
CA VAL A 181 -4.26 26.22 8.61
C VAL A 181 -5.22 25.40 7.76
N PHE A 182 -4.73 24.31 7.14
CA PHE A 182 -5.57 23.40 6.36
C PHE A 182 -6.69 22.75 7.18
N GLU A 183 -6.43 22.38 8.43
CA GLU A 183 -7.45 21.79 9.33
C GLU A 183 -8.58 22.78 9.67
N ARG A 184 -8.28 24.07 9.77
CA ARG A 184 -9.24 25.11 10.19
C ARG A 184 -10.20 25.56 9.09
N THR A 185 -9.94 25.20 7.84
CA THR A 185 -10.71 25.65 6.67
C THR A 185 -12.18 25.23 6.68
N GLY A 186 -12.53 24.15 7.39
CA GLY A 186 -13.87 23.57 7.37
C GLY A 186 -14.27 22.96 6.02
N LEU A 187 -13.33 22.84 5.08
CA LEU A 187 -13.54 22.18 3.79
C LEU A 187 -13.87 20.69 4.00
N PRO A 188 -14.64 20.06 3.08
CA PRO A 188 -14.74 18.61 3.03
C PRO A 188 -13.34 17.98 3.02
N GLU A 189 -13.15 16.89 3.77
CA GLU A 189 -11.82 16.29 3.99
C GLU A 189 -11.13 15.93 2.67
N GLU A 190 -11.87 15.41 1.69
CA GLU A 190 -11.34 15.06 0.38
C GLU A 190 -10.85 16.28 -0.40
N THR A 191 -11.54 17.42 -0.27
CA THR A 191 -11.16 18.68 -0.92
C THR A 191 -9.94 19.29 -0.24
N ARG A 192 -9.90 19.29 1.10
CA ARG A 192 -8.75 19.77 1.88
C ARG A 192 -7.50 18.97 1.53
N ASP A 193 -7.61 17.65 1.55
CA ASP A 193 -6.49 16.74 1.34
C ASP A 193 -5.97 16.86 -0.10
N TRP A 194 -6.87 16.99 -1.09
CA TRP A 194 -6.50 17.27 -2.48
C TRP A 194 -5.78 18.63 -2.62
N LEU A 195 -6.31 19.70 -2.02
CA LEU A 195 -5.70 21.03 -2.09
C LEU A 195 -4.26 21.00 -1.53
N TYR A 196 -4.05 20.31 -0.41
CA TYR A 196 -2.73 20.14 0.20
C TYR A 196 -1.80 19.32 -0.70
N GLU A 197 -2.25 18.16 -1.19
CA GLU A 197 -1.49 17.30 -2.11
C GLU A 197 -1.09 18.04 -3.38
N SER A 198 -1.94 18.95 -3.83
CA SER A 198 -1.72 19.75 -5.03
C SER A 198 -0.53 20.72 -4.89
N LEU A 199 -0.17 21.11 -3.65
CA LEU A 199 1.05 21.87 -3.39
C LEU A 199 2.31 21.03 -3.62
N ALA A 200 2.23 19.70 -3.56
CA ALA A 200 3.38 18.80 -3.59
C ALA A 200 4.48 19.23 -2.59
N LEU A 201 4.07 19.67 -1.40
CA LEU A 201 4.95 20.24 -0.37
C LEU A 201 5.96 19.19 0.11
N PRO A 202 7.27 19.33 -0.17
CA PRO A 202 8.24 18.32 0.24
C PRO A 202 8.45 18.38 1.75
N VAL A 203 8.13 17.31 2.46
CA VAL A 203 8.35 17.20 3.90
C VAL A 203 9.64 16.44 4.15
N VAL A 204 10.63 17.09 4.76
CA VAL A 204 11.85 16.42 5.23
C VAL A 204 11.58 15.73 6.57
N TRP A 205 11.94 14.46 6.65
CA TRP A 205 11.87 13.67 7.87
C TRP A 205 13.24 13.10 8.24
N ARG A 206 13.55 13.14 9.54
CA ARG A 206 14.75 12.55 10.14
C ARG A 206 14.32 11.34 11.00
N PRO A 207 14.36 10.12 10.47
CA PRO A 207 13.94 8.93 11.23
C PRO A 207 14.90 8.64 12.40
N ARG A 208 14.57 9.13 13.60
CA ARG A 208 15.33 8.92 14.84
C ARG A 208 14.60 7.97 15.79
N GLY A 209 15.37 7.09 16.44
CA GLY A 209 14.85 6.23 17.50
C GLY A 209 14.20 4.92 17.04
N VAL A 210 13.72 4.17 18.02
CA VAL A 210 13.03 2.89 17.82
C VAL A 210 11.65 3.16 17.24
N GLY A 211 11.28 2.45 16.16
CA GLY A 211 9.98 2.61 15.52
C GLY A 211 9.87 3.75 14.50
N ALA A 212 10.90 4.57 14.28
CA ALA A 212 10.87 5.63 13.25
C ALA A 212 11.63 5.27 11.97
N SER A 213 12.37 4.17 11.94
CA SER A 213 13.29 3.84 10.85
C SER A 213 13.18 2.39 10.43
N ARG A 214 13.60 2.08 9.20
CA ARG A 214 13.70 0.70 8.71
C ARG A 214 14.68 -0.14 9.52
N THR A 215 15.63 0.50 10.21
CA THR A 215 16.64 -0.17 11.05
C THR A 215 16.04 -0.85 12.27
N LEU A 216 15.03 -0.23 12.89
CA LEU A 216 14.49 -0.64 14.19
C LEU A 216 12.97 -0.81 14.16
N ALA A 217 12.35 -0.80 12.98
CA ALA A 217 10.92 -1.04 12.81
C ALA A 217 10.60 -2.52 13.01
N ARG A 218 9.99 -2.84 14.15
CA ARG A 218 9.55 -4.19 14.50
C ARG A 218 8.27 -4.14 15.31
N VAL A 219 7.31 -4.97 14.92
CA VAL A 219 6.15 -5.32 15.74
C VAL A 219 6.50 -6.59 16.50
N PRO A 220 6.33 -6.68 17.83
CA PRO A 220 6.64 -7.90 18.58
C PRO A 220 5.94 -9.14 17.98
N PRO A 221 6.69 -10.16 17.51
CA PRO A 221 6.10 -11.39 17.02
C PRO A 221 5.67 -12.27 18.20
N ALA A 222 4.65 -13.12 18.01
CA ALA A 222 4.27 -14.11 19.03
C ALA A 222 5.35 -15.18 19.21
N ARG A 223 5.98 -15.60 18.10
CA ARG A 223 7.11 -16.53 18.08
C ARG A 223 7.99 -16.18 16.90
N VAL A 224 9.31 -16.29 17.10
CA VAL A 224 10.28 -16.20 16.01
C VAL A 224 10.40 -17.57 15.34
N PHE A 225 10.28 -17.59 14.02
CA PHE A 225 10.60 -18.74 13.19
C PHE A 225 12.04 -18.66 12.70
N PHE A 226 12.78 -19.74 12.96
CA PHE A 226 14.17 -19.88 12.59
C PHE A 226 14.31 -20.76 11.35
N HIS A 227 15.12 -20.32 10.40
CA HIS A 227 15.29 -20.91 9.07
C HIS A 227 16.42 -21.95 9.01
N ALA A 228 16.55 -22.79 10.05
CA ALA A 228 17.56 -23.84 10.08
C ALA A 228 17.48 -24.78 8.86
N ASP A 229 16.27 -25.07 8.38
CA ASP A 229 16.02 -25.90 7.20
C ASP A 229 16.00 -25.12 5.87
N GLY A 230 16.38 -23.85 5.89
CA GLY A 230 16.40 -22.95 4.73
C GLY A 230 15.06 -22.28 4.40
N LEU A 231 15.03 -21.65 3.22
CA LEU A 231 13.87 -20.90 2.71
C LEU A 231 12.95 -21.82 1.90
N GLU A 232 11.64 -21.60 2.00
CA GLU A 232 10.67 -22.25 1.13
C GLU A 232 10.77 -21.65 -0.29
N ARG A 233 11.20 -22.49 -1.23
CA ARG A 233 11.40 -22.12 -2.64
C ARG A 233 10.47 -22.91 -3.58
N ARG A 234 9.76 -23.92 -3.08
CA ARG A 234 8.84 -24.72 -3.88
C ARG A 234 7.60 -23.89 -4.18
N VAL A 235 7.25 -23.84 -5.47
CA VAL A 235 5.98 -23.30 -5.93
C VAL A 235 5.03 -24.48 -6.03
N ALA A 236 4.27 -24.73 -4.96
CA ALA A 236 3.12 -25.61 -5.07
C ALA A 236 2.08 -24.98 -6.01
N SER A 237 1.19 -25.81 -6.58
CA SER A 237 0.04 -25.29 -7.33
C SER A 237 -0.70 -24.25 -6.49
N LEU A 238 -0.73 -23.00 -6.97
CA LEU A 238 -1.40 -21.92 -6.26
C LEU A 238 -2.90 -22.22 -6.13
N VAL A 239 -3.50 -22.84 -7.14
CA VAL A 239 -4.91 -23.26 -7.11
C VAL A 239 -5.15 -24.24 -5.95
N ASP A 240 -4.28 -25.23 -5.77
CA ASP A 240 -4.40 -26.21 -4.69
C ASP A 240 -4.18 -25.54 -3.33
N ALA A 241 -3.21 -24.62 -3.24
CA ALA A 241 -2.95 -23.86 -2.02
C ALA A 241 -4.16 -22.98 -1.63
N LEU A 242 -4.84 -22.38 -2.60
CA LEU A 242 -6.05 -21.57 -2.39
C LEU A 242 -7.28 -22.40 -1.99
N ALA A 243 -7.29 -23.70 -2.31
CA ALA A 243 -8.34 -24.62 -1.87
C ALA A 243 -8.14 -25.09 -0.41
N ARG A 244 -6.91 -25.00 0.14
CA ARG A 244 -6.62 -25.46 1.50
C ARG A 244 -7.15 -24.48 2.55
N PRO A 245 -7.62 -24.98 3.70
CA PRO A 245 -8.09 -24.12 4.79
C PRO A 245 -6.95 -23.22 5.30
N LEU A 246 -7.24 -21.94 5.51
CA LEU A 246 -6.35 -20.98 6.16
C LEU A 246 -6.62 -20.98 7.68
N PRO A 247 -5.60 -20.74 8.53
CA PRO A 247 -5.83 -20.42 9.93
C PRO A 247 -6.90 -19.33 10.12
N PRO A 248 -7.63 -19.32 11.26
CA PRO A 248 -8.74 -18.39 11.46
C PRO A 248 -8.33 -16.93 11.30
N LEU A 249 -9.01 -16.24 10.37
CA LEU A 249 -8.89 -14.80 10.21
C LEU A 249 -9.68 -14.11 11.34
N ARG A 250 -8.98 -13.34 12.17
CA ARG A 250 -9.53 -12.68 13.36
C ARG A 250 -9.46 -11.16 13.24
N ARG A 251 -10.34 -10.44 13.94
CA ARG A 251 -10.16 -9.00 14.12
C ARG A 251 -9.02 -8.74 15.10
N ALA A 252 -8.20 -7.74 14.80
CA ALA A 252 -7.18 -7.27 15.71
C ALA A 252 -7.83 -6.59 16.93
N PRO A 253 -7.38 -6.87 18.16
CA PRO A 253 -7.66 -6.00 19.30
C PRO A 253 -7.23 -4.57 19.00
N ARG A 254 -7.95 -3.57 19.52
CA ARG A 254 -7.76 -2.15 19.17
C ARG A 254 -6.30 -1.67 19.25
N ALA A 255 -5.63 -1.92 20.38
CA ALA A 255 -4.24 -1.51 20.56
C ALA A 255 -3.28 -2.16 19.54
N LEU A 256 -3.54 -3.42 19.15
CA LEU A 256 -2.75 -4.10 18.13
C LEU A 256 -3.07 -3.56 16.73
N ALA A 257 -4.34 -3.24 16.44
CA ALA A 257 -4.74 -2.60 15.19
C ALA A 257 -3.99 -1.28 14.99
N GLU A 258 -3.96 -0.42 16.01
CA GLU A 258 -3.25 0.85 16.00
C GLU A 258 -1.74 0.67 15.83
N ALA A 259 -1.13 -0.28 16.55
CA ALA A 259 0.29 -0.57 16.40
C ALA A 259 0.67 -1.10 15.00
N LEU A 260 -0.22 -1.84 14.35
CA LEU A 260 -0.03 -2.32 12.98
C LEU A 260 -0.20 -1.22 11.94
N ILE A 261 -1.14 -0.30 12.17
CA ILE A 261 -1.31 0.91 11.35
C ILE A 261 -0.07 1.81 11.47
N GLU A 262 0.42 2.06 12.69
CA GLU A 262 1.68 2.79 12.93
C GLU A 262 2.84 2.11 12.19
N ALA A 263 2.96 0.78 12.29
CA ALA A 263 4.00 0.03 11.59
C ALA A 263 3.88 0.15 10.06
N ALA A 264 2.65 0.18 9.53
CA ALA A 264 2.41 0.42 8.10
C ALA A 264 2.85 1.83 7.70
N HIS A 265 2.45 2.87 8.44
CA HIS A 265 2.87 4.25 8.19
C HIS A 265 4.39 4.38 8.16
N VAL A 266 5.10 3.85 9.17
CA VAL A 266 6.56 3.88 9.23
C VAL A 266 7.17 3.11 8.05
N ALA A 267 6.67 1.91 7.74
CA ALA A 267 7.20 1.10 6.65
C ALA A 267 7.08 1.79 5.27
N MET A 268 6.01 2.56 5.10
CA MET A 268 5.68 3.30 3.87
C MET A 268 6.44 4.63 3.79
N ALA A 269 6.36 5.46 4.82
CA ALA A 269 7.01 6.77 4.86
C ALA A 269 8.54 6.67 4.74
N THR A 270 9.16 5.68 5.38
CA THR A 270 10.62 5.44 5.29
C THR A 270 11.09 5.02 3.90
N ARG A 271 10.17 4.79 2.97
CA ARG A 271 10.43 4.41 1.57
C ARG A 271 9.76 5.35 0.59
N GLN A 272 9.28 6.51 1.03
CA GLN A 272 8.64 7.52 0.18
C GLN A 272 7.44 6.93 -0.59
N ARG A 273 6.60 6.17 0.13
CA ARG A 273 5.40 5.55 -0.43
C ARG A 273 4.21 5.86 0.44
N GLU A 274 3.04 5.83 -0.18
CA GLU A 274 1.74 5.90 0.47
C GLU A 274 0.77 4.91 -0.17
N LEU A 275 -0.26 4.54 0.58
CA LEU A 275 -1.40 3.79 0.08
C LEU A 275 -2.65 4.42 0.67
N HIS A 276 -3.68 4.60 -0.16
CA HIS A 276 -4.95 5.21 0.23
C HIS A 276 -5.53 4.63 1.55
N ALA A 277 -5.54 3.30 1.69
CA ALA A 277 -6.04 2.66 2.90
C ALA A 277 -5.15 2.80 4.13
N PHE A 278 -3.86 3.10 3.97
CA PHE A 278 -3.02 3.50 5.08
C PHE A 278 -3.13 4.98 5.38
N SER A 279 -3.51 5.83 4.41
CA SER A 279 -3.82 7.25 4.68
C SER A 279 -5.15 7.41 5.45
N TYR A 280 -6.14 6.56 5.19
CA TYR A 280 -7.45 6.56 5.88
C TYR A 280 -7.79 5.21 6.53
N PRO A 281 -6.95 4.70 7.44
CA PRO A 281 -7.11 3.38 8.00
C PRO A 281 -8.31 3.35 8.94
N ASN A 282 -9.13 2.30 8.86
CA ASN A 282 -10.14 2.02 9.87
C ASN A 282 -9.56 1.09 10.95
N PRO A 283 -9.20 1.60 12.14
CA PRO A 283 -8.71 0.77 13.24
C PRO A 283 -9.71 -0.27 13.75
N ASP A 284 -11.02 -0.10 13.50
CA ASP A 284 -12.05 -1.08 13.89
C ASP A 284 -12.23 -2.21 12.86
N ASP A 285 -11.50 -2.14 11.73
CA ASP A 285 -11.54 -3.10 10.64
C ASP A 285 -10.14 -3.52 10.19
N VAL A 286 -9.34 -3.93 11.17
CA VAL A 286 -8.05 -4.60 10.94
C VAL A 286 -8.22 -6.10 11.15
N LEU A 287 -7.94 -6.88 10.11
CA LEU A 287 -7.99 -8.34 10.15
C LEU A 287 -6.57 -8.91 10.23
N LEU A 288 -6.41 -9.99 10.98
CA LEU A 288 -5.13 -10.65 11.20
C LEU A 288 -5.22 -12.14 10.94
N VAL A 289 -4.16 -12.65 10.33
CA VAL A 289 -3.89 -14.08 10.29
C VAL A 289 -2.40 -14.31 10.55
N ASP A 290 -2.12 -15.23 11.47
CA ASP A 290 -0.80 -15.76 11.71
C ASP A 290 -0.70 -17.06 10.89
N VAL A 291 0.25 -17.13 9.96
CA VAL A 291 0.51 -18.31 9.13
C VAL A 291 1.88 -18.89 9.46
N ASP A 292 2.19 -20.04 8.89
CA ASP A 292 3.44 -20.74 9.16
C ASP A 292 4.68 -19.91 8.82
N ARG A 293 5.81 -20.40 9.31
CA ARG A 293 7.13 -19.83 9.03
C ARG A 293 7.28 -18.39 9.55
N GLY A 294 6.60 -18.04 10.64
CA GLY A 294 6.76 -16.74 11.31
C GLY A 294 6.20 -15.57 10.51
N VAL A 295 5.17 -15.79 9.69
CA VAL A 295 4.51 -14.74 8.91
C VAL A 295 3.21 -14.33 9.59
N ARG A 296 3.02 -13.02 9.75
CA ARG A 296 1.75 -12.40 10.15
C ARG A 296 1.29 -11.49 9.04
N LEU A 297 0.04 -11.64 8.61
CA LEU A 297 -0.60 -10.78 7.63
C LEU A 297 -1.63 -9.91 8.34
N ALA A 298 -1.47 -8.59 8.23
CA ALA A 298 -2.44 -7.61 8.69
C ALA A 298 -3.15 -7.01 7.48
N PHE A 299 -4.48 -7.00 7.48
CA PHE A 299 -5.31 -6.38 6.45
C PHE A 299 -6.03 -5.19 7.06
N VAL A 300 -5.82 -4.00 6.50
CA VAL A 300 -6.34 -2.73 7.01
C VAL A 300 -7.44 -2.25 6.08
N GLY A 301 -8.68 -2.19 6.61
CA GLY A 301 -9.82 -1.63 5.90
C GLY A 301 -9.82 -0.10 5.93
N ILE A 302 -10.69 0.51 5.13
CA ILE A 302 -10.76 1.98 4.98
C ILE A 302 -11.92 2.54 5.80
N LEU A 303 -11.72 3.74 6.38
CA LEU A 303 -12.79 4.51 7.02
C LEU A 303 -13.97 4.70 6.05
N PRO A 304 -15.24 4.55 6.50
CA PRO A 304 -16.39 4.54 5.60
C PRO A 304 -16.50 5.72 4.63
N GLY A 305 -16.09 6.93 5.03
CA GLY A 305 -16.11 8.12 4.18
C GLY A 305 -15.11 8.11 3.01
N PHE A 306 -14.05 7.30 3.10
CA PHE A 306 -12.93 7.28 2.16
C PHE A 306 -12.86 6.01 1.32
N ARG A 307 -13.84 5.11 1.42
CA ARG A 307 -13.84 3.85 0.66
C ARG A 307 -13.95 4.10 -0.83
N LEU A 308 -13.41 3.16 -1.63
CA LEU A 308 -13.63 3.16 -3.07
C LEU A 308 -15.14 3.14 -3.37
N PRO A 309 -15.65 3.77 -4.43
CA PRO A 309 -17.10 3.92 -4.61
C PRO A 309 -17.87 2.59 -4.69
N LEU A 310 -17.33 1.61 -5.41
CA LEU A 310 -17.99 0.33 -5.67
C LEU A 310 -17.17 -0.87 -5.18
N GLU A 311 -15.84 -0.89 -5.33
CA GLU A 311 -15.06 -2.03 -4.84
C GLU A 311 -15.00 -2.11 -3.32
N GLY A 312 -14.90 -3.33 -2.78
CA GLY A 312 -14.41 -3.55 -1.42
C GLY A 312 -12.88 -3.56 -1.42
N TYR A 313 -12.23 -2.95 -0.42
CA TYR A 313 -10.76 -2.80 -0.41
C TYR A 313 -10.15 -3.17 0.95
N TYR A 314 -9.08 -3.97 0.93
CA TYR A 314 -8.14 -4.08 2.05
C TYR A 314 -6.71 -3.87 1.56
N ALA A 315 -5.98 -2.96 2.20
CA ALA A 315 -4.52 -2.96 2.11
C ALA A 315 -3.96 -4.04 3.03
N PHE A 316 -2.76 -4.52 2.77
CA PHE A 316 -2.07 -5.41 3.68
C PHE A 316 -0.68 -4.93 4.05
N LEU A 317 -0.25 -5.30 5.25
CA LEU A 317 1.13 -5.29 5.71
C LEU A 317 1.51 -6.73 6.09
N ALA A 318 2.50 -7.29 5.40
CA ALA A 318 3.05 -8.59 5.73
C ALA A 318 4.29 -8.44 6.63
N LEU A 319 4.28 -9.13 7.75
CA LEU A 319 5.32 -9.14 8.75
C LEU A 319 6.01 -10.51 8.76
N LYS A 320 7.33 -10.55 8.69
CA LYS A 320 8.14 -11.76 8.89
C LYS A 320 8.90 -11.61 10.20
N ASN A 321 8.64 -12.48 11.18
CA ASN A 321 9.20 -12.38 12.52
C ASN A 321 9.02 -10.98 13.16
N GLY A 322 7.92 -10.31 12.81
CA GLY A 322 7.62 -8.95 13.28
C GLY A 322 8.18 -7.82 12.42
N ILE A 323 8.97 -8.11 11.38
CA ILE A 323 9.57 -7.12 10.49
C ILE A 323 8.66 -6.88 9.28
N PRO A 324 8.31 -5.63 8.93
CA PRO A 324 7.58 -5.33 7.71
C PRO A 324 8.36 -5.74 6.45
N VAL A 325 7.89 -6.75 5.73
CA VAL A 325 8.59 -7.30 4.55
C VAL A 325 7.88 -7.05 3.23
N ALA A 326 6.56 -6.93 3.24
CA ALA A 326 5.76 -6.65 2.05
C ALA A 326 4.53 -5.84 2.40
N TYR A 327 3.99 -5.17 1.38
CA TYR A 327 2.78 -4.38 1.49
C TYR A 327 2.04 -4.40 0.15
N GLY A 328 0.80 -3.95 0.13
CA GLY A 328 0.01 -3.87 -1.09
C GLY A 328 -1.46 -3.79 -0.78
N GLY A 329 -2.29 -4.20 -1.74
CA GLY A 329 -3.72 -4.17 -1.58
C GLY A 329 -4.43 -5.13 -2.52
N GLY A 330 -5.70 -5.35 -2.21
CA GLY A 330 -6.62 -6.13 -3.00
C GLY A 330 -7.97 -5.46 -2.96
N TRP A 331 -8.52 -5.20 -4.15
CA TRP A 331 -9.86 -4.66 -4.32
C TRP A 331 -10.73 -5.64 -5.07
N GLU A 332 -11.94 -5.83 -4.55
CA GLU A 332 -12.87 -6.84 -5.02
C GLU A 332 -14.13 -6.21 -5.61
N LEU A 333 -14.56 -6.80 -6.72
CA LEU A 333 -15.86 -6.56 -7.33
C LEU A 333 -16.43 -7.87 -7.90
N PHE A 334 -17.59 -8.31 -7.38
CA PHE A 334 -18.34 -9.50 -7.82
C PHE A 334 -17.50 -10.79 -7.93
N GLY A 335 -16.61 -10.97 -6.96
CA GLY A 335 -15.72 -12.10 -6.80
C GLY A 335 -14.53 -12.08 -7.74
N THR A 336 -14.22 -10.93 -8.34
CA THR A 336 -12.94 -10.69 -8.99
C THR A 336 -12.09 -9.80 -8.10
N LEU A 337 -10.86 -10.25 -7.80
CA LEU A 337 -9.87 -9.50 -7.04
C LEU A 337 -8.81 -8.95 -7.98
N ASP A 338 -8.66 -7.64 -8.01
CA ASP A 338 -7.47 -7.00 -8.53
C ASP A 338 -6.41 -6.96 -7.43
N PHE A 339 -5.27 -7.59 -7.67
CA PHE A 339 -4.25 -7.87 -6.66
C PHE A 339 -2.93 -7.16 -6.95
N ALA A 340 -2.45 -6.39 -5.97
CA ALA A 340 -1.16 -5.72 -6.01
C ALA A 340 -0.32 -6.11 -4.79
N VAL A 341 0.88 -6.66 -5.02
CA VAL A 341 1.83 -7.02 -3.96
C VAL A 341 3.21 -6.45 -4.25
N ASN A 342 3.78 -5.81 -3.23
CA ASN A 342 5.12 -5.26 -3.26
C ASN A 342 5.94 -5.83 -2.11
N VAL A 343 6.95 -6.64 -2.43
CA VAL A 343 7.97 -7.06 -1.47
C VAL A 343 9.09 -6.03 -1.46
N PHE A 344 9.44 -5.51 -0.28
CA PHE A 344 10.53 -4.53 -0.17
C PHE A 344 11.85 -5.15 -0.64
N ALA A 345 12.71 -4.33 -1.26
CA ALA A 345 13.93 -4.80 -1.92
C ALA A 345 14.80 -5.70 -1.04
N SER A 346 14.94 -5.37 0.25
CA SER A 346 15.68 -6.12 1.27
C SER A 346 15.28 -7.60 1.36
N PHE A 347 14.02 -7.92 1.07
CA PHE A 347 13.41 -9.21 1.36
C PHE A 347 13.05 -10.02 0.11
N ARG A 348 13.32 -9.50 -1.11
CA ARG A 348 12.95 -10.17 -2.37
C ARG A 348 13.60 -11.54 -2.56
N GLN A 349 14.79 -11.72 -2.00
CA GLN A 349 15.53 -12.99 -1.99
C GLN A 349 15.02 -13.99 -0.93
N GLY A 350 14.03 -13.59 -0.12
CA GLY A 350 13.35 -14.43 0.85
C GLY A 350 12.25 -15.28 0.21
N GLU A 351 11.16 -15.48 0.93
CA GLU A 351 10.08 -16.40 0.56
C GLU A 351 8.94 -15.69 -0.19
N SER A 352 9.27 -14.90 -1.22
CA SER A 352 8.31 -14.03 -1.92
C SER A 352 7.09 -14.79 -2.50
N ALA A 353 7.30 -15.99 -3.05
CA ALA A 353 6.21 -16.81 -3.60
C ALA A 353 5.30 -17.38 -2.51
N PHE A 354 5.87 -17.80 -1.38
CA PHE A 354 5.12 -18.23 -0.20
C PHE A 354 4.28 -17.06 0.35
N LEU A 355 4.88 -15.88 0.53
CA LEU A 355 4.16 -14.67 0.99
C LEU A 355 2.98 -14.33 0.07
N ALA A 356 3.18 -14.29 -1.25
CA ALA A 356 2.10 -14.02 -2.20
C ALA A 356 1.00 -15.08 -2.14
N THR A 357 1.35 -16.35 -1.96
CA THR A 357 0.40 -17.46 -1.81
C THR A 357 -0.45 -17.29 -0.55
N GLU A 358 0.17 -17.03 0.61
CA GLU A 358 -0.55 -16.84 1.87
C GLU A 358 -1.42 -15.57 1.85
N LEU A 359 -0.96 -14.50 1.20
CA LEU A 359 -1.77 -13.29 0.96
C LEU A 359 -3.02 -13.60 0.15
N LEU A 360 -2.88 -14.35 -0.96
CA LEU A 360 -4.03 -14.74 -1.78
C LEU A 360 -4.96 -15.71 -1.04
N ARG A 361 -4.44 -16.64 -0.22
CA ARG A 361 -5.28 -17.49 0.65
C ARG A 361 -6.09 -16.66 1.65
N ALA A 362 -5.48 -15.63 2.23
CA ALA A 362 -6.16 -14.69 3.12
C ALA A 362 -7.21 -13.85 2.39
N TYR A 363 -6.90 -13.27 1.22
CA TYR A 363 -7.90 -12.58 0.41
C TYR A 363 -9.05 -13.50 0.00
N ARG A 364 -8.79 -14.78 -0.30
CA ARG A 364 -9.84 -15.78 -0.58
C ARG A 364 -10.75 -15.98 0.61
N ARG A 365 -10.21 -15.97 1.82
CA ARG A 365 -11.01 -16.06 3.05
C ARG A 365 -11.81 -14.79 3.35
N ILE A 366 -11.26 -13.62 2.99
CA ILE A 366 -11.89 -12.31 3.19
C ILE A 366 -13.06 -12.14 2.20
N PHE A 367 -12.77 -12.26 0.92
CA PHE A 367 -13.65 -11.85 -0.18
C PHE A 367 -14.33 -13.01 -0.92
N GLY A 368 -13.85 -14.24 -0.78
CA GLY A 368 -14.37 -15.36 -1.58
C GLY A 368 -14.14 -15.21 -3.08
N MET A 369 -13.12 -14.44 -3.50
CA MET A 369 -12.85 -14.14 -4.91
C MET A 369 -12.51 -15.39 -5.73
N ARG A 370 -13.13 -15.55 -6.90
CA ARG A 370 -12.99 -16.71 -7.80
C ARG A 370 -12.15 -16.39 -9.04
N THR A 371 -11.90 -15.11 -9.28
CA THR A 371 -11.00 -14.62 -10.32
C THR A 371 -9.99 -13.70 -9.65
N ILE A 372 -8.72 -13.82 -10.01
CA ILE A 372 -7.67 -12.90 -9.57
C ILE A 372 -7.03 -12.28 -10.80
N VAL A 373 -6.83 -10.97 -10.76
CA VAL A 373 -6.26 -10.16 -11.83
C VAL A 373 -5.03 -9.46 -11.31
N VAL A 374 -4.01 -9.34 -12.15
CA VAL A 374 -2.84 -8.51 -11.91
C VAL A 374 -2.73 -7.51 -13.06
N ASP A 375 -2.83 -6.23 -12.70
CA ASP A 375 -2.75 -5.11 -13.65
C ASP A 375 -1.36 -4.98 -14.28
N ARG A 376 -1.33 -4.45 -15.52
CA ARG A 376 -0.13 -4.15 -16.31
C ARG A 376 0.97 -3.40 -15.54
N TYR A 377 0.64 -2.44 -14.68
CA TYR A 377 1.61 -1.67 -13.89
C TYR A 377 2.39 -2.57 -12.93
N GLN A 378 1.71 -3.51 -12.27
CA GLN A 378 2.35 -4.49 -11.37
C GLN A 378 3.26 -5.47 -12.15
N LEU A 379 2.99 -5.67 -13.45
CA LEU A 379 3.79 -6.51 -14.34
C LEU A 379 4.99 -5.78 -14.94
N GLY A 380 4.99 -4.45 -14.96
CA GLY A 380 6.09 -3.64 -15.49
C GLY A 380 5.70 -2.53 -16.47
N HIS A 381 4.42 -2.36 -16.81
CA HIS A 381 3.97 -1.22 -17.61
C HIS A 381 4.24 0.08 -16.84
N GLU A 382 5.05 0.97 -17.42
CA GLU A 382 5.47 2.22 -16.76
C GLU A 382 6.20 2.05 -15.41
N SER A 383 6.56 0.81 -15.04
CA SER A 383 7.25 0.48 -13.80
C SER A 383 8.59 -0.19 -14.08
N ALA A 384 9.65 0.61 -14.13
CA ALA A 384 11.02 0.11 -14.32
C ALA A 384 11.47 -0.83 -13.18
N GLU A 385 10.91 -0.66 -11.97
CA GLU A 385 11.19 -1.53 -10.84
C GLU A 385 10.60 -2.93 -11.05
N ALA A 386 9.33 -3.03 -11.45
CA ALA A 386 8.66 -4.31 -11.69
C ALA A 386 9.26 -5.07 -12.90
N LEU A 387 9.70 -4.36 -13.94
CA LEU A 387 10.43 -4.96 -15.05
C LEU A 387 11.75 -5.60 -14.57
N ARG A 388 12.54 -4.87 -13.78
CA ARG A 388 13.83 -5.37 -13.26
C ARG A 388 13.68 -6.53 -12.27
N SER A 389 12.55 -6.61 -11.57
CA SER A 389 12.28 -7.73 -10.65
C SER A 389 11.79 -9.00 -11.36
N GLY A 390 11.43 -8.91 -12.64
CA GLY A 390 10.86 -10.04 -13.39
C GLY A 390 9.43 -10.38 -12.95
N ALA A 391 8.64 -9.38 -12.56
CA ALA A 391 7.30 -9.55 -12.00
C ALA A 391 6.38 -10.42 -12.89
N PHE A 392 6.39 -10.21 -14.21
CA PHE A 392 5.62 -11.04 -15.15
C PHE A 392 5.90 -12.54 -14.98
N TYR A 393 7.18 -12.95 -14.97
CA TYR A 393 7.55 -14.35 -14.80
C TYR A 393 7.30 -14.87 -13.38
N PHE A 394 7.28 -13.99 -12.37
CA PHE A 394 6.85 -14.35 -11.03
C PHE A 394 5.39 -14.80 -11.03
N TYR A 395 4.46 -13.98 -11.54
CA TYR A 395 3.05 -14.34 -11.61
C TYR A 395 2.78 -15.50 -12.57
N HIS A 396 3.47 -15.55 -13.71
CA HIS A 396 3.35 -16.67 -14.64
C HIS A 396 3.70 -18.01 -13.98
N ARG A 397 4.77 -18.07 -13.19
CA ARG A 397 5.14 -19.29 -12.43
C ARG A 397 4.12 -19.66 -11.36
N LEU A 398 3.41 -18.69 -10.80
CA LEU A 398 2.30 -18.94 -9.87
C LEU A 398 1.02 -19.44 -10.56
N GLY A 399 0.97 -19.49 -11.89
CA GLY A 399 -0.17 -20.00 -12.66
C GLY A 399 -1.00 -18.92 -13.35
N PHE A 400 -0.66 -17.64 -13.22
CA PHE A 400 -1.36 -16.57 -13.93
C PHE A 400 -1.08 -16.62 -15.43
N ARG A 401 -2.08 -16.33 -16.25
CA ARG A 401 -1.96 -16.37 -17.71
C ARG A 401 -2.51 -15.10 -18.36
N PRO A 402 -1.84 -14.54 -19.38
CA PRO A 402 -2.41 -13.49 -20.20
C PRO A 402 -3.52 -14.05 -21.11
N ARG A 403 -4.41 -13.17 -21.55
CA ARG A 403 -5.47 -13.49 -22.55
C ARG A 403 -5.26 -12.79 -23.89
N ASP A 404 -4.46 -11.73 -23.90
CA ASP A 404 -4.13 -10.99 -25.11
C ASP A 404 -3.32 -11.86 -26.11
N PRO A 405 -3.81 -12.06 -27.35
CA PRO A 405 -3.12 -12.88 -28.34
C PRO A 405 -1.71 -12.39 -28.72
N ALA A 406 -1.48 -11.07 -28.71
CA ALA A 406 -0.16 -10.52 -29.01
C ALA A 406 0.84 -10.81 -27.87
N VAL A 407 0.39 -10.74 -26.62
CA VAL A 407 1.22 -11.12 -25.46
C VAL A 407 1.52 -12.61 -25.46
N LEU A 408 0.53 -13.46 -25.79
CA LEU A 408 0.73 -14.92 -25.87
C LEU A 408 1.80 -15.31 -26.89
N ARG A 409 1.79 -14.71 -28.10
CA ARG A 409 2.84 -14.95 -29.11
C ARG A 409 4.24 -14.58 -28.62
N VAL A 410 4.37 -13.48 -27.87
CA VAL A 410 5.65 -13.08 -27.28
C VAL A 410 6.09 -14.08 -26.21
N LEU A 411 5.15 -14.53 -25.37
CA LEU A 411 5.42 -15.49 -24.31
C LEU A 411 5.93 -16.83 -24.84
N GLU A 412 5.28 -17.38 -25.88
CA GLU A 412 5.69 -18.64 -26.51
C GLU A 412 7.11 -18.57 -27.10
N ALA A 413 7.42 -17.48 -27.79
CA ALA A 413 8.75 -17.24 -28.35
C ALA A 413 9.83 -17.15 -27.24
N GLU A 414 9.54 -16.45 -26.14
CA GLU A 414 10.48 -16.33 -25.03
C GLU A 414 10.61 -17.63 -24.23
N GLN A 415 9.53 -18.39 -24.05
CA GLN A 415 9.59 -19.71 -23.41
C GLN A 415 10.47 -20.68 -24.20
N SER A 416 10.40 -20.66 -25.53
CA SER A 416 11.26 -21.47 -26.39
C SER A 416 12.74 -21.14 -26.20
N LYS A 417 13.09 -19.85 -26.08
CA LYS A 417 14.47 -19.40 -25.79
C LYS A 417 14.93 -19.80 -24.39
N ILE A 418 14.07 -19.63 -23.38
CA ILE A 418 14.37 -20.02 -21.99
C ILE A 418 14.56 -21.54 -21.87
N ALA A 419 13.80 -22.32 -22.64
CA ALA A 419 13.92 -23.78 -22.68
C ALA A 419 15.25 -24.20 -23.33
N ALA A 420 15.66 -23.52 -24.41
CA ALA A 420 16.93 -23.78 -25.09
C ALA A 420 18.16 -23.35 -24.26
N ASP A 421 18.07 -22.24 -23.52
CA ASP A 421 19.13 -21.74 -22.65
C ASP A 421 18.57 -21.27 -21.30
N ARG A 422 18.85 -22.03 -20.24
CA ARG A 422 18.43 -21.70 -18.86
C ARG A 422 19.09 -20.43 -18.31
N SER A 423 20.22 -19.99 -18.88
CA SER A 423 20.90 -18.77 -18.51
C SER A 423 20.30 -17.52 -19.17
N TYR A 424 19.55 -17.69 -20.26
CA TYR A 424 18.88 -16.61 -20.97
C TYR A 424 17.94 -15.81 -20.06
N ARG A 425 17.94 -14.49 -20.25
CA ARG A 425 17.03 -13.56 -19.58
C ARG A 425 16.41 -12.66 -20.62
N SER A 426 15.08 -12.59 -20.63
CA SER A 426 14.35 -11.69 -21.53
C SER A 426 14.79 -10.24 -21.33
N PRO A 427 15.16 -9.53 -22.40
CA PRO A 427 15.59 -8.14 -22.30
C PRO A 427 14.41 -7.22 -21.96
N ILE A 428 14.69 -6.06 -21.38
CA ILE A 428 13.67 -5.09 -20.91
C ILE A 428 12.60 -4.76 -21.98
N PRO A 429 12.92 -4.52 -23.27
CA PRO A 429 11.89 -4.25 -24.28
C PRO A 429 10.89 -5.40 -24.44
N ILE A 430 11.33 -6.64 -24.29
CA ILE A 430 10.44 -7.81 -24.35
C ILE A 430 9.59 -7.91 -23.09
N LEU A 431 10.16 -7.65 -21.92
CA LEU A 431 9.39 -7.60 -20.67
C LEU A 431 8.30 -6.52 -20.71
N LYS A 432 8.55 -5.37 -21.34
CA LYS A 432 7.52 -4.34 -21.58
C LYS A 432 6.35 -4.85 -22.42
N ARG A 433 6.65 -5.64 -23.47
CA ARG A 433 5.61 -6.26 -24.31
C ARG A 433 4.82 -7.32 -23.53
N LEU A 434 5.50 -8.14 -22.73
CA LEU A 434 4.83 -9.13 -21.86
C LEU A 434 3.94 -8.47 -20.81
N ALA A 435 4.37 -7.33 -20.24
CA ALA A 435 3.59 -6.51 -19.33
C ALA A 435 2.53 -5.63 -20.02
N GLY A 436 2.30 -5.80 -21.33
CA GLY A 436 1.37 -4.99 -22.10
C GLY A 436 -0.11 -5.25 -21.80
N ALA A 437 -0.43 -6.39 -21.18
CA ALA A 437 -1.79 -6.78 -20.80
C ALA A 437 -1.84 -7.33 -19.38
N GLU A 438 -3.04 -7.36 -18.79
CA GLU A 438 -3.31 -8.02 -17.52
C GLU A 438 -3.06 -9.54 -17.60
N VAL A 439 -2.79 -10.16 -16.46
CA VAL A 439 -2.76 -11.62 -16.32
C VAL A 439 -3.78 -12.08 -15.29
N TYR A 440 -4.31 -13.28 -15.49
CA TYR A 440 -5.46 -13.79 -14.77
C TYR A 440 -5.19 -15.16 -14.15
N LEU A 441 -5.78 -15.40 -12.98
CA LEU A 441 -5.93 -16.73 -12.41
C LEU A 441 -7.42 -16.97 -12.12
N ALA A 442 -8.01 -17.91 -12.86
CA ALA A 442 -9.40 -18.32 -12.66
C ALA A 442 -9.45 -19.56 -11.76
N LEU A 443 -10.23 -19.48 -10.69
CA LEU A 443 -10.54 -20.61 -9.80
C LEU A 443 -11.87 -21.25 -10.23
N SER A 444 -12.23 -22.36 -9.56
CA SER A 444 -13.54 -22.98 -9.77
C SER A 444 -14.68 -21.99 -9.51
N GLY A 445 -15.57 -21.84 -10.49
CA GLY A 445 -16.66 -20.84 -10.47
C GLY A 445 -16.23 -19.41 -10.82
N GLY A 446 -14.98 -19.21 -11.26
CA GLY A 446 -14.46 -17.94 -11.76
C GLY A 446 -15.04 -17.54 -13.12
N HIS A 447 -14.73 -16.32 -13.54
CA HIS A 447 -15.16 -15.80 -14.84
C HIS A 447 -14.50 -16.60 -15.97
N ARG A 448 -15.28 -17.00 -16.99
CA ARG A 448 -14.73 -17.74 -18.15
C ARG A 448 -13.83 -16.86 -19.01
N GLU A 449 -14.26 -15.63 -19.21
CA GLU A 449 -13.55 -14.57 -19.97
C GLU A 449 -13.25 -13.40 -19.02
N PRO A 450 -12.29 -13.54 -18.09
CA PRO A 450 -12.03 -12.53 -17.05
C PRO A 450 -11.60 -11.16 -17.60
N GLU A 451 -11.14 -11.10 -18.85
CA GLU A 451 -10.88 -9.88 -19.61
C GLU A 451 -12.15 -9.09 -19.96
N LYS A 452 -13.32 -9.74 -19.98
CA LYS A 452 -14.64 -9.13 -20.19
C LYS A 452 -15.41 -8.89 -18.89
N ARG A 453 -14.75 -9.01 -17.74
CA ARG A 453 -15.37 -8.78 -16.43
C ARG A 453 -15.96 -7.36 -16.33
N LEU A 454 -17.02 -7.21 -15.57
CA LEU A 454 -17.50 -5.89 -15.14
C LEU A 454 -16.43 -5.20 -14.28
N ARG A 455 -16.06 -3.96 -14.62
CA ARG A 455 -15.16 -3.12 -13.80
C ARG A 455 -15.92 -1.94 -13.22
N ALA A 456 -15.42 -1.40 -12.11
CA ALA A 456 -15.99 -0.19 -11.51
C ALA A 456 -15.97 1.00 -12.49
N THR A 457 -14.98 1.07 -13.38
CA THR A 457 -14.88 2.08 -14.45
C THR A 457 -16.02 1.97 -15.46
N ASP A 458 -16.47 0.75 -15.78
CA ASP A 458 -17.57 0.54 -16.72
C ASP A 458 -18.89 1.05 -16.11
N VAL A 459 -19.14 0.74 -14.83
CA VAL A 459 -20.28 1.27 -14.07
C VAL A 459 -20.24 2.79 -13.96
N SER A 460 -19.05 3.35 -13.73
CA SER A 460 -18.87 4.81 -13.64
C SER A 460 -19.20 5.50 -14.96
N GLY A 461 -18.81 4.90 -16.09
CA GLY A 461 -19.18 5.37 -17.43
C GLY A 461 -20.68 5.31 -17.70
N LEU A 462 -21.36 4.26 -17.22
CA LEU A 462 -22.82 4.15 -17.32
C LEU A 462 -23.53 5.24 -16.52
N ILE A 463 -23.07 5.51 -15.29
CA ILE A 463 -23.61 6.59 -14.45
C ILE A 463 -23.42 7.95 -15.13
N ALA A 464 -22.24 8.23 -15.70
CA ALA A 464 -22.00 9.48 -16.40
C ALA A 464 -22.98 9.68 -17.58
N ARG A 465 -23.24 8.63 -18.35
CA ARG A 465 -24.22 8.66 -19.46
C ARG A 465 -25.66 8.82 -18.97
N LEU A 466 -26.04 8.16 -17.87
CA LEU A 466 -27.33 8.33 -17.20
C LEU A 466 -27.54 9.80 -16.80
N ILE A 467 -26.56 10.41 -16.13
CA ILE A 467 -26.63 11.79 -15.67
C ILE A 467 -26.78 12.76 -16.85
N ALA A 468 -26.02 12.54 -17.92
CA ALA A 468 -26.10 13.37 -19.13
C ALA A 468 -27.48 13.27 -19.81
N ARG A 469 -28.01 12.04 -19.96
CA ARG A 469 -29.26 11.78 -20.67
C ARG A 469 -30.50 12.22 -19.88
N ASP A 470 -30.59 11.84 -18.61
CA ASP A 470 -31.84 11.95 -17.83
C ASP A 470 -31.90 13.22 -16.99
N PHE A 471 -30.76 13.85 -16.72
CA PHE A 471 -30.66 15.01 -15.82
C PHE A 471 -29.94 16.19 -16.48
N GLY A 472 -29.72 16.16 -17.80
CA GLY A 472 -29.05 17.23 -18.53
C GLY A 472 -27.62 17.52 -18.05
N GLY A 473 -26.97 16.57 -17.38
CA GLY A 473 -25.64 16.76 -16.80
C GLY A 473 -25.63 17.28 -15.35
N ASP A 474 -26.78 17.63 -14.76
CA ASP A 474 -26.85 18.11 -13.38
C ASP A 474 -26.66 16.95 -12.38
N ARG A 475 -25.45 16.87 -11.82
CA ARG A 475 -25.06 15.84 -10.86
C ARG A 475 -25.76 15.98 -9.51
N GLY A 476 -26.06 17.21 -9.09
CA GLY A 476 -26.69 17.47 -7.79
C GLY A 476 -28.15 17.03 -7.80
N VAL A 477 -28.87 17.35 -8.87
CA VAL A 477 -30.23 16.87 -9.13
C VAL A 477 -30.22 15.35 -9.30
N ALA A 478 -29.33 14.81 -10.12
CA ALA A 478 -29.25 13.36 -10.35
C ALA A 478 -29.08 12.56 -9.05
N VAL A 479 -28.19 12.96 -8.15
CA VAL A 479 -28.00 12.28 -6.85
C VAL A 479 -29.25 12.42 -6.00
N ARG A 480 -29.83 13.63 -5.87
CA ARG A 480 -31.02 13.86 -5.05
C ARG A 480 -32.22 13.04 -5.51
N GLU A 481 -32.52 13.08 -6.80
CA GLU A 481 -33.69 12.40 -7.38
C GLU A 481 -33.49 10.89 -7.43
N SER A 482 -32.30 10.40 -7.80
CA SER A 482 -31.98 8.97 -7.75
C SER A 482 -32.05 8.43 -6.32
N THR A 483 -31.60 9.20 -5.33
CA THR A 483 -31.73 8.82 -3.91
C THR A 483 -33.20 8.73 -3.49
N ALA A 484 -34.03 9.71 -3.88
CA ALA A 484 -35.46 9.70 -3.56
C ALA A 484 -36.19 8.52 -4.24
N ARG A 485 -35.88 8.26 -5.51
CA ARG A 485 -36.39 7.13 -6.29
C ARG A 485 -35.99 5.80 -5.67
N ALA A 486 -34.69 5.58 -5.44
CA ALA A 486 -34.17 4.35 -4.85
C ALA A 486 -34.79 4.09 -3.45
N ARG A 487 -35.02 5.13 -2.65
CA ARG A 487 -35.71 4.97 -1.36
C ARG A 487 -37.14 4.43 -1.51
N ARG A 488 -37.91 4.95 -2.47
CA ARG A 488 -39.28 4.46 -2.73
C ARG A 488 -39.26 3.04 -3.26
N GLU A 489 -38.48 2.78 -4.31
CA GLU A 489 -38.43 1.47 -4.99
C GLU A 489 -37.91 0.36 -4.05
N LEU A 490 -36.95 0.69 -3.18
CA LEU A 490 -36.39 -0.26 -2.20
C LEU A 490 -37.16 -0.33 -0.88
N GLY A 491 -38.22 0.47 -0.70
CA GLY A 491 -39.02 0.48 0.52
C GLY A 491 -38.26 0.95 1.76
N VAL A 492 -37.36 1.92 1.62
CA VAL A 492 -36.53 2.44 2.71
C VAL A 492 -37.30 3.46 3.55
N THR A 493 -37.66 3.05 4.77
CA THR A 493 -38.27 3.91 5.80
C THR A 493 -37.23 4.32 6.86
N GLY A 494 -37.49 5.41 7.59
CA GLY A 494 -36.62 5.86 8.69
C GLY A 494 -35.22 6.34 8.27
N TRP A 495 -35.03 6.72 7.01
CA TRP A 495 -33.75 7.16 6.44
C TRP A 495 -33.02 8.23 7.26
N THR A 496 -33.75 9.20 7.80
CA THR A 496 -33.19 10.32 8.57
C THR A 496 -32.54 9.86 9.87
N ALA A 497 -32.99 8.73 10.44
CA ALA A 497 -32.42 8.12 11.63
C ALA A 497 -31.16 7.29 11.35
N TRP A 498 -30.80 7.05 10.09
CA TRP A 498 -29.59 6.30 9.76
C TRP A 498 -28.33 7.14 10.06
N PRO A 499 -27.21 6.51 10.44
CA PRO A 499 -25.93 7.20 10.58
C PRO A 499 -25.55 7.96 9.31
N THR A 500 -24.89 9.11 9.46
CA THR A 500 -24.49 9.98 8.33
C THR A 500 -23.70 9.23 7.26
N ALA A 501 -22.76 8.36 7.65
CA ALA A 501 -21.98 7.55 6.71
C ALA A 501 -22.84 6.57 5.89
N GLU A 502 -23.85 5.94 6.51
CA GLU A 502 -24.78 5.05 5.80
C GLU A 502 -25.67 5.84 4.82
N ARG A 503 -26.14 7.03 5.21
CA ARG A 503 -26.92 7.91 4.32
C ARG A 503 -26.09 8.37 3.12
N ARG A 504 -24.84 8.80 3.35
CA ARG A 504 -23.91 9.22 2.29
C ARG A 504 -23.64 8.07 1.31
N ALA A 505 -23.32 6.89 1.84
CA ALA A 505 -23.02 5.73 1.02
C ALA A 505 -24.22 5.26 0.18
N PHE A 506 -25.43 5.23 0.74
CA PHE A 506 -26.61 4.89 -0.03
C PHE A 506 -26.96 5.99 -1.05
N ALA A 507 -26.77 7.27 -0.75
CA ALA A 507 -26.97 8.33 -1.74
C ALA A 507 -26.01 8.19 -2.93
N GLN A 508 -24.73 7.85 -2.68
CA GLN A 508 -23.76 7.58 -3.73
C GLN A 508 -24.14 6.35 -4.58
N LEU A 509 -24.52 5.25 -3.92
CA LEU A 509 -24.92 4.02 -4.61
C LEU A 509 -26.32 4.09 -5.24
N SER A 510 -27.12 5.11 -4.94
CA SER A 510 -28.43 5.30 -5.57
C SER A 510 -28.34 5.51 -7.08
N LEU A 511 -27.23 6.08 -7.57
CA LEU A 511 -26.97 6.19 -9.01
C LEU A 511 -26.71 4.82 -9.65
N VAL A 512 -26.13 3.87 -8.92
CA VAL A 512 -25.99 2.48 -9.39
C VAL A 512 -27.38 1.82 -9.46
N ALA A 513 -28.25 2.06 -8.47
CA ALA A 513 -29.63 1.59 -8.51
C ALA A 513 -30.43 2.19 -9.67
N ALA A 514 -30.21 3.47 -9.99
CA ALA A 514 -30.88 4.15 -11.10
C ALA A 514 -30.54 3.58 -12.48
N LEU A 515 -29.43 2.84 -12.63
CA LEU A 515 -29.12 2.09 -13.86
C LEU A 515 -30.08 0.91 -14.11
N ILE A 516 -30.81 0.48 -13.08
CA ILE A 516 -31.66 -0.71 -13.11
C ILE A 516 -33.10 -0.28 -13.34
N GLY A 517 -33.53 -0.32 -14.60
CA GLY A 517 -34.86 0.16 -15.01
C GLY A 517 -36.04 -0.58 -14.38
N ASP A 518 -35.86 -1.86 -14.03
CA ASP A 518 -36.90 -2.75 -13.51
C ASP A 518 -36.83 -2.97 -11.99
N LEU A 519 -36.07 -2.15 -11.25
CA LEU A 519 -35.75 -2.36 -9.84
C LEU A 519 -36.99 -2.54 -8.95
N GLU A 520 -38.09 -1.85 -9.23
CA GLU A 520 -39.34 -1.94 -8.48
C GLU A 520 -40.04 -3.31 -8.60
N THR A 521 -39.82 -3.99 -9.71
CA THR A 521 -40.40 -5.32 -10.01
C THR A 521 -39.65 -6.46 -9.34
N TRP A 522 -38.44 -6.17 -8.82
CA TRP A 522 -37.62 -7.18 -8.17
C TRP A 522 -38.32 -7.77 -6.93
N PRO A 523 -38.09 -9.07 -6.65
CA PRO A 523 -38.60 -9.71 -5.45
C PRO A 523 -38.24 -8.91 -4.19
N SER A 524 -39.19 -8.78 -3.26
CA SER A 524 -38.99 -7.95 -2.06
C SER A 524 -37.78 -8.37 -1.22
N VAL A 525 -37.42 -9.66 -1.26
CA VAL A 525 -36.22 -10.21 -0.61
C VAL A 525 -34.93 -9.63 -1.22
N GLU A 526 -34.86 -9.53 -2.54
CA GLU A 526 -33.68 -9.00 -3.25
C GLU A 526 -33.55 -7.49 -3.04
N ARG A 527 -34.64 -6.74 -3.09
CA ARG A 527 -34.63 -5.31 -2.75
C ARG A 527 -34.14 -5.06 -1.31
N ARG A 528 -34.61 -5.85 -0.33
CA ARG A 528 -34.11 -5.78 1.05
C ARG A 528 -32.63 -6.14 1.16
N ARG A 529 -32.13 -7.08 0.36
CA ARG A 529 -30.69 -7.41 0.30
C ARG A 529 -29.89 -6.27 -0.28
N LEU A 530 -30.36 -5.60 -1.34
CA LEU A 530 -29.70 -4.44 -1.93
C LEU A 530 -29.57 -3.29 -0.93
N VAL A 531 -30.60 -3.01 -0.14
CA VAL A 531 -30.52 -2.02 0.96
C VAL A 531 -29.41 -2.37 1.95
N ARG A 532 -29.25 -3.67 2.28
CA ARG A 532 -28.15 -4.11 3.18
C ARG A 532 -26.78 -3.88 2.54
N VAL A 533 -26.62 -4.13 1.23
CA VAL A 533 -25.38 -3.84 0.49
C VAL A 533 -25.05 -2.35 0.61
N PHE A 534 -26.01 -1.48 0.30
CA PHE A 534 -25.77 -0.03 0.29
C PHE A 534 -25.44 0.52 1.69
N ARG A 535 -26.16 0.05 2.71
CA ARG A 535 -25.84 0.40 4.11
C ARG A 535 -24.48 -0.12 4.54
N ALA A 536 -24.11 -1.34 4.14
CA ALA A 536 -22.83 -1.93 4.52
C ALA A 536 -21.63 -1.11 4.03
N LYS A 537 -21.76 -0.39 2.91
CA LYS A 537 -20.72 0.51 2.42
C LYS A 537 -20.39 1.62 3.42
N GLY A 538 -21.40 2.19 4.07
CA GLY A 538 -21.25 3.20 5.13
C GLY A 538 -20.97 2.64 6.54
N ARG A 539 -20.89 1.32 6.70
CA ARG A 539 -20.57 0.66 7.98
C ARG A 539 -19.09 0.34 8.10
N GLY A 540 -18.62 0.00 9.30
CA GLY A 540 -17.19 -0.18 9.57
C GLY A 540 -16.45 -1.30 8.85
N SER A 541 -17.08 -2.28 8.16
CA SER A 541 -16.34 -3.46 7.64
C SER A 541 -16.39 -3.64 6.12
N GLU A 542 -15.22 -3.53 5.47
CA GLU A 542 -15.03 -3.77 4.03
C GLU A 542 -15.39 -5.21 3.65
N ARG A 543 -14.99 -6.18 4.49
CA ARG A 543 -15.31 -7.59 4.31
C ARG A 543 -16.81 -7.86 4.26
N THR A 544 -17.57 -7.20 5.14
CA THR A 544 -19.03 -7.38 5.17
C THR A 544 -19.68 -6.78 3.94
N TYR A 545 -19.23 -5.60 3.50
CA TYR A 545 -19.72 -4.97 2.28
C TYR A 545 -19.45 -5.83 1.04
N ALA A 546 -18.19 -6.22 0.83
CA ALA A 546 -17.75 -7.03 -0.31
C ALA A 546 -18.53 -8.36 -0.41
N ASN A 547 -18.67 -9.09 0.70
CA ASN A 547 -19.40 -10.36 0.71
C ASN A 547 -20.90 -10.19 0.41
N LEU A 548 -21.52 -9.10 0.90
CA LEU A 548 -22.91 -8.80 0.57
C LEU A 548 -23.06 -8.45 -0.91
N LEU A 549 -22.15 -7.64 -1.45
CA LEU A 549 -22.12 -7.25 -2.86
C LEU A 549 -21.95 -8.47 -3.77
N ASP A 550 -20.95 -9.32 -3.52
CA ASP A 550 -20.69 -10.54 -4.29
C ASP A 550 -21.86 -11.52 -4.28
N SER A 551 -22.56 -11.62 -3.15
CA SER A 551 -23.74 -12.48 -3.01
C SER A 551 -24.97 -11.98 -3.78
N HIS A 552 -25.00 -10.71 -4.20
CA HIS A 552 -26.17 -10.06 -4.78
C HIS A 552 -26.30 -10.30 -6.30
N ARG A 553 -26.69 -11.52 -6.67
CA ARG A 553 -26.75 -11.99 -8.08
C ARG A 553 -27.64 -11.17 -9.02
N TRP A 554 -28.71 -10.55 -8.53
CA TRP A 554 -29.59 -9.70 -9.36
C TRP A 554 -28.86 -8.45 -9.82
N LEU A 555 -28.36 -7.64 -8.88
CA LEU A 555 -27.51 -6.50 -9.14
C LEU A 555 -26.35 -6.82 -10.10
N ARG A 556 -25.60 -7.91 -9.83
CA ARG A 556 -24.51 -8.33 -10.69
C ARG A 556 -24.96 -8.53 -12.15
N ARG A 557 -25.99 -9.36 -12.37
CA ARG A 557 -26.50 -9.67 -13.71
C ARG A 557 -27.01 -8.43 -14.44
N SER A 558 -27.73 -7.55 -13.74
CA SER A 558 -28.22 -6.30 -14.32
C SER A 558 -27.08 -5.39 -14.76
N LEU A 559 -26.01 -5.27 -13.97
CA LEU A 559 -24.86 -4.45 -14.35
C LEU A 559 -24.03 -5.09 -15.49
N GLU A 560 -23.83 -6.41 -15.47
CA GLU A 560 -23.14 -7.13 -16.55
C GLU A 560 -23.89 -6.99 -17.90
N ALA A 561 -25.23 -7.02 -17.86
CA ALA A 561 -26.07 -6.85 -19.05
C ALA A 561 -26.04 -5.43 -19.65
N LEU A 562 -25.59 -4.41 -18.90
CA LEU A 562 -25.48 -3.03 -19.38
C LEU A 562 -24.12 -2.71 -20.00
N VAL A 563 -23.12 -3.57 -19.81
CA VAL A 563 -21.74 -3.39 -20.30
C VAL A 563 -21.42 -4.33 -21.47
N THR A 564 -22.24 -5.36 -21.67
CA THR A 564 -22.22 -6.22 -22.85
C THR A 564 -22.96 -5.54 -23.99
#